data_AF-A0A3B0A2Q9-F1
#
_entry.id   AF-A0A3B0A2Q9-F1
#
_cell.length_a   1.000
_cell.length_b   1.000
_cell.length_c   1.000
_cell.angle_alpha   90.00
_cell.angle_beta   90.00
_cell.angle_gamma   90.00
#
_symmetry.space_group_name_H-M   'P 1'
#
loop_
_entity.id
_entity.type
_entity.pdbx_description
1 polymer ?
#
loop_
_entity_poly.entity_id
_entity_poly.type
_entity_poly.pdbx_seq_one_letter_code
_entity_poly.pdbx_strand_id
1 'polypeptide(L)'
;MNGRDGVVHIGCYTAESGGRGTGIMAARRDAATGALTPLGTVAATASPSFLTRHPALPVLYAVNELPAGRVSAWRVGDDGGLTPLATRGTGGAEPCHLAVMPGGGHLVAANYGGGSVAVFPLDAEGVPGERSDLVVHEGHGADPERQERGHAHMVSPDPARGPLLAVDLGTDSVYRYDLDAATGRLVPRAPRVRTAAGAGPRHLARHPDGRRCYLVGELDATVTGYELSDGSLHQRSRVDASGRPGHVQPSEVAVGPDGRFLYVANRGVGTIAVFDLRGERPDLVAEVDTDGEWPRHFALVGEHLYVADERADMIRVFRVDRDSGVPEAVGEPVPVPSPTCVLP
;
A
#
# COMPACT_ATOMS: atom_id res chain seq x y z
N MET A 1 16.41 -23.69 2.43
CA MET A 1 15.50 -22.59 2.81
C MET A 1 16.39 -21.39 3.06
N ASN A 2 16.40 -20.41 2.16
CA ASN A 2 17.15 -19.18 2.41
C ASN A 2 16.47 -18.48 3.60
N GLY A 3 17.23 -18.03 4.60
CA GLY A 3 16.69 -17.46 5.85
C GLY A 3 15.76 -16.25 5.69
N ARG A 4 15.67 -15.70 4.46
CA ARG A 4 14.86 -14.54 4.10
C ARG A 4 13.37 -14.84 3.91
N ASP A 5 12.99 -16.06 3.49
CA ASP A 5 11.59 -16.41 3.13
C ASP A 5 10.65 -16.50 4.35
N GLY A 6 11.16 -16.18 5.54
CA GLY A 6 10.44 -16.28 6.81
C GLY A 6 10.53 -15.04 7.70
N VAL A 7 10.97 -13.87 7.22
CA VAL A 7 10.97 -12.64 8.04
C VAL A 7 10.10 -11.54 7.46
N VAL A 8 9.06 -11.20 8.23
CA VAL A 8 8.12 -10.12 7.97
C VAL A 8 8.62 -8.85 8.67
N HIS A 9 8.68 -7.74 7.94
CA HIS A 9 8.89 -6.41 8.50
C HIS A 9 7.55 -5.71 8.64
N ILE A 10 7.35 -4.99 9.74
CA ILE A 10 6.09 -4.36 10.08
C ILE A 10 6.36 -2.89 10.37
N GLY A 11 5.76 -2.02 9.56
CA GLY A 11 5.75 -0.58 9.72
C GLY A 11 4.66 -0.15 10.70
N CYS A 12 4.83 1.03 11.29
CA CYS A 12 3.90 1.55 12.30
C CYS A 12 3.87 3.07 12.30
N TYR A 13 2.87 3.63 12.96
CA TYR A 13 2.97 5.00 13.48
C TYR A 13 3.75 5.02 14.80
N THR A 14 4.63 6.03 14.94
CA THR A 14 5.32 6.33 16.19
C THR A 14 4.74 7.60 16.83
N ALA A 15 5.28 8.03 17.97
CA ALA A 15 4.76 9.16 18.74
C ALA A 15 4.62 10.46 17.91
N GLU A 16 5.50 10.67 16.94
CA GLU A 16 5.51 11.82 16.03
C GLU A 16 4.23 11.93 15.18
N SER A 17 3.52 10.83 14.95
CA SER A 17 2.24 10.77 14.22
C SER A 17 1.11 10.23 15.10
N GLY A 18 1.26 10.31 16.43
CA GLY A 18 0.24 9.86 17.40
C GLY A 18 0.15 8.34 17.61
N GLY A 19 1.10 7.57 17.09
CA GLY A 19 1.18 6.12 17.28
C GLY A 19 1.98 5.70 18.51
N ARG A 20 1.94 4.39 18.80
CA ARG A 20 2.60 3.76 19.96
C ARG A 20 3.81 2.91 19.57
N GLY A 21 4.08 2.77 18.28
CA GLY A 21 5.26 2.08 17.78
C GLY A 21 6.55 2.86 18.01
N THR A 22 7.68 2.18 17.79
CA THR A 22 9.03 2.76 17.94
C THR A 22 9.87 2.71 16.67
N GLY A 23 9.31 2.15 15.59
CA GLY A 23 9.98 1.98 14.31
C GLY A 23 9.60 0.66 13.64
N ILE A 24 10.47 0.12 12.81
CA ILE A 24 10.20 -1.11 12.07
C ILE A 24 10.42 -2.31 12.98
N MET A 25 9.38 -3.12 13.14
CA MET A 25 9.43 -4.41 13.83
C MET A 25 9.73 -5.53 12.85
N ALA A 26 10.45 -6.57 13.28
CA ALA A 26 10.55 -7.83 12.54
C ALA A 26 9.78 -8.94 13.26
N ALA A 27 9.25 -9.89 12.51
CA ALA A 27 8.66 -11.12 13.02
C ALA A 27 9.05 -12.30 12.13
N ARG A 28 9.29 -13.46 12.75
CA ARG A 28 9.49 -14.71 12.02
C ARG A 28 8.15 -15.33 11.66
N ARG A 29 7.94 -15.62 10.37
CA ARG A 29 6.78 -16.29 9.83
C ARG A 29 7.01 -17.80 9.75
N ASP A 30 6.10 -18.56 10.32
CA ASP A 30 5.98 -19.99 10.03
C ASP A 30 5.22 -20.17 8.72
N ALA A 31 5.83 -20.82 7.74
CA ALA A 31 5.26 -20.90 6.39
C ALA A 31 4.02 -21.81 6.30
N ALA A 32 3.91 -22.81 7.19
CA ALA A 32 2.86 -23.82 7.17
C ALA A 32 1.59 -23.35 7.90
N THR A 33 1.77 -22.67 9.02
CA THR A 33 0.67 -22.21 9.89
C THR A 33 0.35 -20.73 9.70
N GLY A 34 1.28 -19.97 9.12
CA GLY A 34 1.19 -18.53 8.99
C GLY A 34 1.53 -17.77 10.26
N ALA A 35 1.75 -18.44 11.40
CA ALA A 35 1.99 -17.78 12.68
C ALA A 35 3.20 -16.82 12.61
N LEU A 36 3.08 -15.66 13.27
CA LEU A 36 4.17 -14.70 13.41
C LEU A 36 4.72 -14.74 14.83
N THR A 37 6.05 -14.91 14.95
CA THR A 37 6.79 -14.78 16.21
C THR A 37 7.55 -13.46 16.20
N PRO A 38 7.16 -12.47 17.02
CA PRO A 38 7.86 -11.18 17.07
C PRO A 38 9.34 -11.34 17.43
N LEU A 39 10.20 -10.59 16.72
CA LEU A 39 11.63 -10.48 16.99
C LEU A 39 11.99 -9.12 17.63
N GLY A 40 11.01 -8.22 17.73
CA GLY A 40 11.16 -6.87 18.28
C GLY A 40 11.48 -5.82 17.21
N THR A 41 11.68 -4.58 17.67
CA THR A 41 12.05 -3.46 16.80
C THR A 41 13.47 -3.64 16.26
N VAL A 42 13.61 -3.75 14.95
CA VAL A 42 14.90 -3.93 14.25
C VAL A 42 15.46 -2.63 13.67
N ALA A 43 14.64 -1.58 13.58
CA ALA A 43 15.10 -0.23 13.29
C ALA A 43 14.24 0.82 14.01
N ALA A 44 14.84 1.59 14.93
CA ALA A 44 14.18 2.74 15.52
C ALA A 44 14.15 3.89 14.50
N THR A 45 12.96 4.30 14.08
CA THR A 45 12.75 5.36 13.08
C THR A 45 11.34 5.91 13.21
N ALA A 46 11.17 7.20 12.93
CA ALA A 46 9.89 7.87 13.14
C ALA A 46 8.88 7.51 12.04
N SER A 47 7.70 7.05 12.43
CA SER A 47 6.53 6.73 11.60
C SER A 47 6.84 6.05 10.27
N PRO A 48 7.50 4.86 10.25
CA PRO A 48 7.73 4.08 9.04
C PRO A 48 6.42 3.47 8.54
N SER A 49 5.52 4.29 8.01
CA SER A 49 4.11 3.92 7.88
C SER A 49 3.81 2.98 6.71
N PHE A 50 4.66 2.97 5.69
CA PHE A 50 4.61 2.05 4.55
C PHE A 50 6.01 1.59 4.17
N LEU A 51 6.14 0.31 3.81
CA LEU A 51 7.40 -0.35 3.50
C LEU A 51 7.39 -0.93 2.09
N THR A 52 8.54 -0.98 1.43
CA THR A 52 8.72 -1.76 0.19
C THR A 52 10.14 -2.33 0.11
N ARG A 53 10.35 -3.33 -0.75
CA ARG A 53 11.67 -3.94 -0.99
C ARG A 53 12.21 -3.57 -2.35
N HIS A 54 13.53 -3.54 -2.48
CA HIS A 54 14.16 -3.56 -3.79
C HIS A 54 13.84 -4.89 -4.51
N PRO A 55 13.54 -4.90 -5.82
CA PRO A 55 13.12 -6.11 -6.53
C PRO A 55 14.21 -7.19 -6.63
N ALA A 56 15.49 -6.81 -6.50
CA ALA A 56 16.63 -7.73 -6.71
C ALA A 56 17.72 -7.68 -5.61
N LEU A 57 17.66 -6.69 -4.71
CA LEU A 57 18.73 -6.42 -3.73
C LEU A 57 18.15 -6.56 -2.32
N PRO A 58 18.97 -6.91 -1.32
CA PRO A 58 18.51 -7.00 0.06
C PRO A 58 18.39 -5.61 0.68
N VAL A 59 17.53 -4.77 0.12
CA VAL A 59 17.27 -3.39 0.58
C VAL A 59 15.80 -3.23 0.86
N LEU A 60 15.51 -2.65 2.02
CA LEU A 60 14.17 -2.26 2.45
C LEU A 60 14.11 -0.74 2.49
N TYR A 61 12.99 -0.20 2.02
CA TYR A 61 12.68 1.22 2.05
C TYR A 61 11.43 1.45 2.89
N ALA A 62 11.38 2.57 3.59
CA ALA A 62 10.19 3.06 4.26
C ALA A 62 9.95 4.53 3.91
N VAL A 63 8.69 4.93 3.83
CA VAL A 63 8.33 6.35 4.05
C VAL A 63 8.37 6.63 5.54
N ASN A 64 8.83 7.82 5.92
CA ASN A 64 8.61 8.35 7.26
C ASN A 64 7.53 9.44 7.16
N GLU A 65 6.33 9.11 7.62
CA GLU A 65 5.12 9.92 7.45
C GLU A 65 5.10 11.09 8.45
N LEU A 66 5.88 12.12 8.12
CA LEU A 66 6.11 13.30 8.94
C LEU A 66 5.76 14.57 8.18
N PRO A 67 5.48 15.71 8.86
CA PRO A 67 5.28 17.00 8.19
C PRO A 67 6.43 17.38 7.25
N ALA A 68 7.67 17.14 7.68
CA ALA A 68 8.83 17.15 6.79
C ALA A 68 9.12 15.71 6.33
N GLY A 69 8.48 15.31 5.22
CA GLY A 69 8.47 13.95 4.73
C GLY A 69 9.84 13.40 4.38
N ARG A 70 10.07 12.11 4.66
CA ARG A 70 11.33 11.42 4.33
C ARG A 70 11.09 10.03 3.73
N VAL A 71 12.11 9.54 3.04
CA VAL A 71 12.31 8.12 2.76
C VAL A 71 13.58 7.66 3.47
N SER A 72 13.55 6.47 4.06
CA SER A 72 14.69 5.84 4.70
C SER A 72 14.93 4.46 4.09
N ALA A 73 16.20 4.06 4.01
CA ALA A 73 16.64 2.81 3.40
C ALA A 73 17.59 2.05 4.32
N TRP A 74 17.45 0.73 4.32
CA TRP A 74 18.28 -0.20 5.10
C TRP A 74 18.69 -1.40 4.27
N ARG A 75 19.90 -1.90 4.53
CA ARG A 75 20.32 -3.23 4.09
C ARG A 75 19.70 -4.27 5.02
N VAL A 76 19.10 -5.29 4.43
CA VAL A 76 18.43 -6.40 5.14
C VAL A 76 19.42 -7.53 5.35
N GLY A 77 19.67 -7.88 6.62
CA GLY A 77 20.43 -9.06 7.02
C GLY A 77 19.64 -10.35 6.80
N ASP A 78 20.32 -11.50 6.82
CA ASP A 78 19.66 -12.81 6.63
C ASP A 78 18.76 -13.21 7.82
N ASP A 79 18.94 -12.56 8.96
CA ASP A 79 18.09 -12.65 10.16
C ASP A 79 16.93 -11.65 10.16
N GLY A 80 16.83 -10.79 9.14
CA GLY A 80 15.89 -9.68 9.06
C GLY A 80 16.31 -8.42 9.83
N GLY A 81 17.54 -8.36 10.33
CA GLY A 81 18.10 -7.14 10.89
C GLY A 81 18.23 -6.04 9.83
N LEU A 82 18.10 -4.78 10.24
CA LEU A 82 18.16 -3.64 9.34
C LEU A 82 19.38 -2.76 9.63
N THR A 83 20.32 -2.71 8.69
CA THR A 83 21.49 -1.81 8.77
C THR A 83 21.22 -0.53 7.98
N PRO A 84 21.26 0.67 8.58
CA PRO A 84 20.95 1.92 7.89
C PRO A 84 21.84 2.16 6.66
N LEU A 85 21.24 2.64 5.56
CA LEU A 85 21.94 3.04 4.34
C LEU A 85 21.82 4.54 4.09
N ALA A 86 20.61 5.07 4.03
CA ALA A 86 20.36 6.48 3.76
C ALA A 86 19.00 6.93 4.26
N THR A 87 18.89 8.25 4.47
CA THR A 87 17.62 8.97 4.63
C THR A 87 17.64 10.18 3.70
N ARG A 88 16.53 10.44 3.02
CA ARG A 88 16.35 11.58 2.12
C ARG A 88 15.03 12.28 2.39
N GLY A 89 15.00 13.60 2.27
CA GLY A 89 13.75 14.35 2.30
C GLY A 89 12.97 14.13 1.00
N THR A 90 11.66 13.92 1.09
CA THR A 90 10.80 13.86 -0.10
C THR A 90 10.54 15.22 -0.72
N GLY A 91 10.78 16.30 0.04
CA GLY A 91 10.41 17.66 -0.34
C GLY A 91 8.90 17.93 -0.25
N GLY A 92 8.09 16.90 0.01
CA GLY A 92 6.67 17.01 0.35
C GLY A 92 6.42 16.73 1.82
N ALA A 93 5.13 16.66 2.18
CA ALA A 93 4.67 16.40 3.55
C ALA A 93 3.91 15.06 3.62
N GLU A 94 4.13 14.34 4.72
CA GLU A 94 3.39 13.12 5.11
C GLU A 94 3.38 12.07 3.99
N PRO A 95 4.54 11.54 3.58
CA PRO A 95 4.60 10.45 2.63
C PRO A 95 3.97 9.19 3.22
N CYS A 96 3.03 8.61 2.48
CA CYS A 96 2.18 7.52 2.96
C CYS A 96 2.31 6.22 2.14
N HIS A 97 2.98 6.28 0.99
CA HIS A 97 3.22 5.12 0.13
C HIS A 97 4.50 5.32 -0.70
N LEU A 98 5.19 4.23 -1.01
CA LEU A 98 6.37 4.21 -1.88
C LEU A 98 6.47 2.90 -2.66
N ALA A 99 7.09 2.96 -3.84
CA ALA A 99 7.33 1.80 -4.68
C ALA A 99 8.64 1.95 -5.46
N VAL A 100 9.28 0.82 -5.76
CA VAL A 100 10.45 0.77 -6.63
C VAL A 100 10.00 0.50 -8.07
N MET A 101 10.56 1.24 -9.02
CA MET A 101 10.30 1.00 -10.44
C MET A 101 10.81 -0.39 -10.85
N PRO A 102 10.18 -1.11 -11.81
CA PRO A 102 10.50 -2.52 -12.11
C PRO A 102 11.97 -2.83 -12.44
N GLY A 103 12.72 -1.83 -12.92
CA GLY A 103 14.15 -1.97 -13.19
C GLY A 103 15.07 -1.80 -11.98
N GLY A 104 14.55 -1.50 -10.80
CA GLY A 104 15.33 -1.27 -9.57
C GLY A 104 16.10 0.05 -9.52
N GLY A 105 16.13 0.84 -10.61
CA GLY A 105 16.96 2.05 -10.66
C GLY A 105 16.35 3.30 -10.01
N HIS A 106 15.07 3.28 -9.62
CA HIS A 106 14.39 4.45 -9.06
C HIS A 106 13.35 4.07 -8.01
N LEU A 107 13.29 4.85 -6.94
CA LEU A 107 12.26 4.80 -5.91
C LEU A 107 11.32 5.99 -6.07
N VAL A 108 10.02 5.77 -5.92
CA VAL A 108 8.99 6.80 -6.03
C VAL A 108 8.17 6.81 -4.74
N ALA A 109 7.85 8.00 -4.21
CA ALA A 109 7.06 8.18 -3.00
C ALA A 109 5.88 9.14 -3.21
N ALA A 110 4.71 8.78 -2.69
CA ALA A 110 3.51 9.61 -2.66
C ALA A 110 3.42 10.36 -1.32
N ASN A 111 3.35 11.70 -1.40
CA ASN A 111 3.19 12.62 -0.27
C ASN A 111 1.72 13.00 -0.12
N TYR A 112 1.07 12.54 0.96
CA TYR A 112 -0.35 12.81 1.20
C TYR A 112 -0.59 14.28 1.56
N GLY A 113 0.09 14.79 2.60
CA GLY A 113 -0.13 16.15 3.11
C GLY A 113 0.23 17.24 2.10
N GLY A 114 1.19 16.95 1.22
CA GLY A 114 1.67 17.85 0.17
C GLY A 114 1.12 17.61 -1.22
N GLY A 115 0.26 16.60 -1.45
CA GLY A 115 -0.32 16.32 -2.76
C GLY A 115 0.71 16.14 -3.87
N SER A 116 1.77 15.37 -3.63
CA SER A 116 2.90 15.30 -4.58
C SER A 116 3.55 13.94 -4.68
N VAL A 117 4.29 13.72 -5.76
CA VAL A 117 5.06 12.50 -6.02
C VAL A 117 6.54 12.86 -6.14
N ALA A 118 7.39 12.24 -5.33
CA ALA A 118 8.85 12.43 -5.34
C ALA A 118 9.56 11.23 -5.99
N VAL A 119 10.65 11.49 -6.73
CA VAL A 119 11.49 10.46 -7.36
C VAL A 119 12.93 10.54 -6.84
N PHE A 120 13.51 9.37 -6.59
CA PHE A 120 14.90 9.20 -6.18
C PHE A 120 15.58 8.18 -7.09
N PRO A 121 16.74 8.50 -7.70
CA PRO A 121 17.57 7.48 -8.32
C PRO A 121 18.14 6.56 -7.25
N LEU A 122 18.29 5.28 -7.59
CA LEU A 122 18.93 4.26 -6.77
C LEU A 122 20.27 3.90 -7.41
N ASP A 123 21.33 3.82 -6.59
CA ASP A 123 22.64 3.37 -7.07
C ASP A 123 22.69 1.84 -7.27
N ALA A 124 23.86 1.30 -7.63
CA ALA A 124 24.04 -0.12 -7.89
C ALA A 124 23.79 -1.01 -6.66
N GLU A 125 23.90 -0.43 -5.46
CA GLU A 125 23.64 -1.07 -4.18
C GLU A 125 22.20 -0.82 -3.68
N GLY A 126 21.38 -0.12 -4.46
CA GLY A 126 20.00 0.21 -4.16
C GLY A 126 19.84 1.37 -3.16
N VAL A 127 20.88 2.16 -2.90
CA VAL A 127 20.82 3.29 -1.97
C VAL A 127 20.18 4.50 -2.67
N PRO A 128 19.20 5.18 -2.04
CA PRO A 128 18.63 6.40 -2.60
C PRO A 128 19.62 7.56 -2.68
N GLY A 129 19.77 8.12 -3.89
CA GLY A 129 20.48 9.37 -4.15
C GLY A 129 19.66 10.62 -3.74
N GLU A 130 20.13 11.79 -4.16
CA GLU A 130 19.35 13.02 -4.02
C GLU A 130 18.08 12.97 -4.89
N ARG A 131 17.00 13.62 -4.41
CA ARG A 131 15.72 13.65 -5.11
C ARG A 131 15.87 14.28 -6.51
N SER A 132 15.54 13.52 -7.56
CA SER A 132 15.64 13.97 -8.95
C SER A 132 14.40 14.73 -9.43
N ASP A 133 13.23 14.48 -8.85
CA ASP A 133 11.98 15.14 -9.24
C ASP A 133 10.98 15.26 -8.10
N LEU A 134 10.07 16.23 -8.20
CA LEU A 134 8.93 16.41 -7.31
C LEU A 134 7.78 17.00 -8.12
N VAL A 135 6.75 16.20 -8.33
CA VAL A 135 5.55 16.60 -9.08
C VAL A 135 4.44 16.91 -8.09
N VAL A 136 4.00 18.16 -8.04
CA VAL A 136 2.85 18.58 -7.23
C VAL A 136 1.58 18.43 -8.08
N HIS A 137 0.57 17.79 -7.51
CA HIS A 137 -0.74 17.65 -8.14
C HIS A 137 -1.61 18.86 -7.82
N GLU A 138 -2.21 19.44 -8.86
CA GLU A 138 -3.08 20.61 -8.74
C GLU A 138 -4.57 20.26 -8.89
N GLY A 139 -5.39 20.92 -8.08
CA GLY A 139 -6.83 20.77 -8.03
C GLY A 139 -7.33 20.40 -6.63
N HIS A 140 -8.63 20.15 -6.55
CA HIS A 140 -9.37 19.75 -5.36
C HIS A 140 -10.52 18.82 -5.79
N GLY A 141 -11.19 18.19 -4.83
CA GLY A 141 -12.32 17.29 -5.02
C GLY A 141 -13.62 17.87 -4.47
N ALA A 142 -14.63 17.03 -4.28
CA ALA A 142 -15.95 17.48 -3.83
C ALA A 142 -16.06 17.65 -2.31
N ASP A 143 -15.25 16.91 -1.53
CA ASP A 143 -15.24 16.98 -0.08
C ASP A 143 -14.37 18.18 0.39
N PRO A 144 -14.95 19.19 1.08
CA PRO A 144 -14.22 20.40 1.46
C PRO A 144 -13.22 20.19 2.60
N GLU A 145 -13.30 19.07 3.35
CA GLU A 145 -12.43 18.78 4.49
C GLU A 145 -11.33 17.77 4.14
N ARG A 146 -11.62 16.86 3.21
CA ARG A 146 -10.72 15.76 2.83
C ARG A 146 -10.11 15.90 1.44
N GLN A 147 -10.61 16.85 0.65
CA GLN A 147 -10.22 17.04 -0.75
C GLN A 147 -10.01 18.52 -1.08
N GLU A 148 -9.49 19.32 -0.15
CA GLU A 148 -9.24 20.76 -0.33
C GLU A 148 -8.07 21.06 -1.29
N ARG A 149 -7.21 20.07 -1.52
CA ARG A 149 -6.10 20.09 -2.46
C ARG A 149 -5.75 18.67 -2.90
N GLY A 150 -4.66 18.49 -3.66
CA GLY A 150 -4.14 17.16 -3.95
C GLY A 150 -3.70 16.41 -2.70
N HIS A 151 -3.98 15.11 -2.68
CA HIS A 151 -3.53 14.17 -1.65
C HIS A 151 -3.09 12.86 -2.32
N ALA A 152 -1.85 12.83 -2.82
CA ALA A 152 -1.28 11.65 -3.46
C ALA A 152 -1.16 10.52 -2.42
N HIS A 153 -1.86 9.41 -2.63
CA HIS A 153 -1.98 8.33 -1.67
C HIS A 153 -1.25 7.06 -2.10
N MET A 154 -1.14 6.79 -3.40
CA MET A 154 -0.45 5.59 -3.90
C MET A 154 0.34 5.88 -5.16
N VAL A 155 1.49 5.21 -5.28
CA VAL A 155 2.24 5.09 -6.54
C VAL A 155 2.33 3.60 -6.91
N SER A 156 1.87 3.25 -8.12
CA SER A 156 1.76 1.88 -8.62
C SER A 156 2.46 1.76 -9.98
N PRO A 157 3.79 1.52 -10.00
CA PRO A 157 4.52 1.21 -11.23
C PRO A 157 3.91 -0.01 -11.92
N ASP A 158 3.88 0.00 -13.24
CA ASP A 158 3.43 -1.16 -13.99
C ASP A 158 4.56 -2.21 -14.09
N PRO A 159 4.35 -3.46 -13.60
CA PRO A 159 5.37 -4.50 -13.68
C PRO A 159 5.78 -4.83 -15.13
N ALA A 160 4.89 -4.62 -16.10
CA ALA A 160 5.16 -4.80 -17.53
C ALA A 160 5.80 -3.57 -18.19
N ARG A 161 6.27 -2.59 -17.40
CA ARG A 161 6.87 -1.32 -17.86
C ARG A 161 5.91 -0.38 -18.60
N GLY A 162 4.61 -0.54 -18.38
CA GLY A 162 3.62 0.50 -18.67
C GLY A 162 3.76 1.73 -17.76
N PRO A 163 2.79 2.66 -17.79
CA PRO A 163 2.89 3.91 -17.04
C PRO A 163 2.84 3.66 -15.52
N LEU A 164 3.58 4.48 -14.78
CA LEU A 164 3.38 4.68 -13.36
C LEU A 164 2.00 5.32 -13.14
N LEU A 165 1.17 4.66 -12.33
CA LEU A 165 -0.09 5.25 -11.85
C LEU A 165 0.14 5.92 -10.50
N ALA A 166 -0.30 7.16 -10.34
CA ALA A 166 -0.31 7.85 -9.06
C ALA A 166 -1.76 8.19 -8.68
N VAL A 167 -2.25 7.57 -7.60
CA VAL A 167 -3.62 7.75 -7.10
C VAL A 167 -3.63 8.96 -6.18
N ASP A 168 -4.55 9.88 -6.43
CA ASP A 168 -4.71 11.10 -5.66
C ASP A 168 -6.13 11.22 -5.12
N LEU A 169 -6.25 11.05 -3.80
CA LEU A 169 -7.49 11.12 -3.06
C LEU A 169 -8.12 12.51 -3.21
N GLY A 170 -7.30 13.54 -3.07
CA GLY A 170 -7.73 14.93 -2.96
C GLY A 170 -8.22 15.55 -4.27
N THR A 171 -7.90 14.96 -5.42
CA THR A 171 -8.34 15.46 -6.74
C THR A 171 -9.27 14.51 -7.49
N ASP A 172 -9.76 13.44 -6.83
CA ASP A 172 -10.57 12.38 -7.44
C ASP A 172 -9.95 11.88 -8.76
N SER A 173 -8.66 11.53 -8.72
CA SER A 173 -7.90 11.27 -9.94
C SER A 173 -6.88 10.14 -9.80
N VAL A 174 -6.63 9.47 -10.92
CA VAL A 174 -5.43 8.66 -11.16
C VAL A 174 -4.57 9.36 -12.21
N TYR A 175 -3.45 9.92 -11.77
CA TYR A 175 -2.42 10.49 -12.62
C TYR A 175 -1.58 9.37 -13.24
N ARG A 176 -0.97 9.67 -14.38
CA ARG A 176 -0.21 8.72 -15.18
C ARG A 176 1.10 9.35 -15.60
N TYR A 177 2.19 8.62 -15.45
CA TYR A 177 3.53 9.11 -15.76
C TYR A 177 4.35 8.05 -16.47
N ASP A 178 5.20 8.48 -17.39
CA ASP A 178 6.42 7.77 -17.73
C ASP A 178 7.56 8.24 -16.84
N LEU A 179 8.56 7.40 -16.65
CA LEU A 179 9.83 7.80 -16.06
C LEU A 179 10.85 7.98 -17.18
N ASP A 180 11.40 9.18 -17.33
CA ASP A 180 12.60 9.39 -18.12
C ASP A 180 13.80 8.86 -17.32
N ALA A 181 14.33 7.70 -17.72
CA ALA A 181 15.43 7.04 -17.03
C ALA A 181 16.76 7.81 -17.11
N ALA A 182 16.93 8.72 -18.08
CA ALA A 182 18.16 9.50 -18.21
C ALA A 182 18.18 10.68 -17.22
N THR A 183 17.03 11.33 -17.03
CA THR A 183 16.91 12.49 -16.14
C THR A 183 16.39 12.14 -14.74
N GLY A 184 15.77 10.96 -14.58
CA GLY A 184 15.11 10.55 -13.35
C GLY A 184 13.84 11.35 -13.06
N ARG A 185 13.18 11.90 -14.08
CA ARG A 185 12.01 12.77 -13.96
C ARG A 185 10.74 12.12 -14.50
N LEU A 186 9.60 12.46 -13.91
CA LEU A 186 8.29 11.99 -14.36
C LEU A 186 7.79 12.84 -15.54
N VAL A 187 7.38 12.16 -16.61
CA VAL A 187 6.78 12.78 -17.79
C VAL A 187 5.27 12.49 -17.76
N PRO A 188 4.40 13.51 -17.62
CA PRO A 188 2.96 13.31 -17.53
C PRO A 188 2.35 12.68 -18.79
N ARG A 189 1.48 11.68 -18.61
CA ARG A 189 0.59 11.15 -19.65
C ARG A 189 -0.83 11.70 -19.48
N ALA A 190 -1.09 12.85 -20.10
CA ALA A 190 -2.40 13.49 -20.07
C ALA A 190 -3.43 12.80 -20.99
N PRO A 191 -4.74 12.90 -20.67
CA PRO A 191 -5.30 13.44 -19.45
C PRO A 191 -5.14 12.49 -18.25
N ARG A 192 -5.23 12.98 -17.01
CA ARG A 192 -5.42 12.09 -15.85
C ARG A 192 -6.80 11.44 -15.93
N VAL A 193 -6.93 10.26 -15.34
CA VAL A 193 -8.23 9.57 -15.23
C VAL A 193 -8.98 10.19 -14.06
N ARG A 194 -10.24 10.58 -14.26
CA ARG A 194 -11.11 11.09 -13.19
C ARG A 194 -11.95 9.96 -12.61
N THR A 195 -12.05 9.90 -11.29
CA THR A 195 -13.03 9.06 -10.59
C THR A 195 -14.33 9.83 -10.39
N ALA A 196 -15.34 9.19 -9.78
CA ALA A 196 -16.53 9.93 -9.35
C ALA A 196 -16.13 11.05 -8.37
N ALA A 197 -16.89 12.14 -8.40
CA ALA A 197 -16.68 13.26 -7.48
C ALA A 197 -16.97 12.82 -6.04
N GLY A 198 -16.05 13.14 -5.12
CA GLY A 198 -16.14 12.72 -3.72
C GLY A 198 -15.74 11.26 -3.49
N ALA A 199 -15.14 10.59 -4.48
CA ALA A 199 -14.73 9.20 -4.32
C ALA A 199 -13.57 9.03 -3.35
N GLY A 200 -12.61 9.96 -3.41
CA GLY A 200 -11.39 9.89 -2.65
C GLY A 200 -10.61 8.60 -2.92
N PRO A 201 -10.14 8.38 -4.16
CA PRO A 201 -9.46 7.14 -4.51
C PRO A 201 -8.17 6.97 -3.68
N ARG A 202 -7.94 5.75 -3.17
CA ARG A 202 -6.86 5.49 -2.21
C ARG A 202 -5.81 4.53 -2.75
N HIS A 203 -6.08 3.23 -2.74
CA HIS A 203 -5.19 2.17 -3.23
C HIS A 203 -5.79 1.46 -4.45
N LEU A 204 -4.91 0.92 -5.31
CA LEU A 204 -5.25 0.25 -6.56
C LEU A 204 -4.57 -1.12 -6.63
N ALA A 205 -5.36 -2.18 -6.77
CA ALA A 205 -4.87 -3.52 -7.01
C ALA A 205 -4.87 -3.85 -8.50
N ARG A 206 -3.75 -4.35 -9.03
CA ARG A 206 -3.66 -4.86 -10.40
C ARG A 206 -4.04 -6.34 -10.42
N HIS A 207 -4.84 -6.74 -11.39
CA HIS A 207 -5.13 -8.15 -11.63
C HIS A 207 -3.92 -8.83 -12.31
N PRO A 208 -3.61 -10.10 -11.99
CA PRO A 208 -2.52 -10.85 -12.63
C PRO A 208 -2.61 -11.02 -14.15
N ASP A 209 -3.71 -10.62 -14.79
CA ASP A 209 -3.89 -10.71 -16.25
C ASP A 209 -3.27 -9.51 -16.98
N GLY A 210 -2.75 -8.53 -16.23
CA GLY A 210 -2.15 -7.31 -16.75
C GLY A 210 -3.15 -6.32 -17.36
N ARG A 211 -4.45 -6.63 -17.36
CA ARG A 211 -5.50 -5.83 -18.00
C ARG A 211 -6.47 -5.24 -17.00
N ARG A 212 -6.87 -5.95 -15.95
CA ARG A 212 -7.84 -5.43 -14.97
C ARG A 212 -7.14 -4.78 -13.79
N CYS A 213 -7.77 -3.78 -13.19
CA CYS A 213 -7.39 -3.28 -11.88
C CYS A 213 -8.60 -2.77 -11.09
N TYR A 214 -8.47 -2.70 -9.78
CA TYR A 214 -9.54 -2.37 -8.85
C TYR A 214 -9.07 -1.26 -7.93
N LEU A 215 -9.81 -0.16 -7.90
CA LEU A 215 -9.49 1.05 -7.15
C LEU A 215 -10.52 1.22 -6.04
N VAL A 216 -10.06 1.38 -4.80
CA VAL A 216 -10.96 1.68 -3.68
C VAL A 216 -11.15 3.18 -3.52
N GLY A 217 -12.40 3.61 -3.32
CA GLY A 217 -12.76 4.95 -2.91
C GLY A 217 -12.88 5.02 -1.39
N GLU A 218 -11.96 5.72 -0.75
CA GLU A 218 -11.92 5.84 0.72
C GLU A 218 -13.15 6.60 1.24
N LEU A 219 -13.57 7.65 0.55
CA LEU A 219 -14.59 8.59 1.02
C LEU A 219 -16.01 8.16 0.65
N ASP A 220 -16.17 7.48 -0.49
CA ASP A 220 -17.46 7.02 -0.98
C ASP A 220 -17.78 5.55 -0.68
N ALA A 221 -16.86 4.84 0.00
CA ALA A 221 -16.98 3.43 0.36
C ALA A 221 -17.20 2.48 -0.83
N THR A 222 -16.54 2.73 -1.97
CA THR A 222 -16.70 1.89 -3.18
C THR A 222 -15.44 1.12 -3.61
N VAL A 223 -15.68 0.07 -4.39
CA VAL A 223 -14.68 -0.61 -5.24
C VAL A 223 -15.05 -0.35 -6.69
N THR A 224 -14.15 0.28 -7.44
CA THR A 224 -14.32 0.56 -8.86
C THR A 224 -13.40 -0.32 -9.70
N GLY A 225 -13.98 -1.11 -10.60
CA GLY A 225 -13.26 -1.96 -11.54
C GLY A 225 -12.94 -1.21 -12.82
N TYR A 226 -11.68 -1.29 -13.24
CA TYR A 226 -11.16 -0.68 -14.46
C TYR A 226 -10.50 -1.72 -15.37
N GLU A 227 -10.53 -1.44 -16.67
CA GLU A 227 -9.67 -2.07 -17.65
C GLU A 227 -8.55 -1.10 -18.06
N LEU A 228 -7.31 -1.57 -17.98
CA LEU A 228 -6.10 -0.91 -18.43
C LEU A 228 -5.87 -1.24 -19.91
N SER A 229 -6.03 -0.25 -20.78
CA SER A 229 -5.72 -0.34 -22.21
C SER A 229 -5.02 0.92 -22.67
N ASP A 230 -3.99 0.79 -23.52
CA ASP A 230 -3.17 1.89 -24.03
C ASP A 230 -2.61 2.81 -22.92
N GLY A 231 -2.30 2.22 -21.77
CA GLY A 231 -1.83 2.94 -20.58
C GLY A 231 -2.89 3.85 -19.95
N SER A 232 -4.18 3.66 -20.25
CA SER A 232 -5.31 4.39 -19.66
C SER A 232 -6.25 3.45 -18.92
N LEU A 233 -6.95 3.97 -17.93
CA LEU A 233 -7.97 3.23 -17.19
C LEU A 233 -9.36 3.55 -17.74
N HIS A 234 -10.14 2.51 -18.04
CA HIS A 234 -11.51 2.59 -18.50
C HIS A 234 -12.42 1.92 -17.47
N GLN A 235 -13.32 2.69 -16.87
CA GLN A 235 -14.23 2.17 -15.85
C GLN A 235 -15.15 1.10 -16.46
N ARG A 236 -15.31 -0.01 -15.73
CA ARG A 236 -16.18 -1.13 -16.10
C ARG A 236 -17.30 -1.36 -15.08
N SER A 237 -16.99 -1.21 -13.81
CA SER A 237 -17.94 -1.45 -12.73
C SER A 237 -17.66 -0.56 -11.54
N ARG A 238 -18.66 -0.38 -10.70
CA ARG A 238 -18.54 0.26 -9.39
C ARG A 238 -19.54 -0.43 -8.46
N VAL A 239 -19.07 -0.89 -7.32
CA VAL A 239 -19.85 -1.59 -6.30
C VAL A 239 -19.49 -1.06 -4.92
N ASP A 240 -20.34 -1.30 -3.93
CA ASP A 240 -20.04 -0.95 -2.54
C ASP A 240 -18.90 -1.84 -2.01
N ALA A 241 -18.02 -1.26 -1.21
CA ALA A 241 -16.87 -1.97 -0.63
C ALA A 241 -17.25 -2.89 0.54
N SER A 242 -18.47 -2.74 1.05
CA SER A 242 -19.02 -3.48 2.18
C SER A 242 -20.54 -3.52 2.08
N GLY A 243 -21.15 -4.62 2.51
CA GLY A 243 -22.59 -4.72 2.73
C GLY A 243 -22.99 -4.41 4.19
N ARG A 244 -22.03 -4.13 5.07
CA ARG A 244 -22.29 -3.83 6.48
C ARG A 244 -22.84 -2.41 6.65
N PRO A 245 -23.81 -2.20 7.55
CA PRO A 245 -24.22 -0.87 7.94
C PRO A 245 -23.13 -0.19 8.79
N GLY A 246 -23.05 1.14 8.71
CA GLY A 246 -22.15 1.95 9.55
C GLY A 246 -21.10 2.71 8.75
N HIS A 247 -20.05 3.14 9.43
CA HIS A 247 -18.94 3.86 8.80
C HIS A 247 -18.03 2.88 8.07
N VAL A 248 -17.98 2.97 6.75
CA VAL A 248 -17.11 2.15 5.89
C VAL A 248 -16.08 3.07 5.26
N GLN A 249 -14.80 2.79 5.50
CA GLN A 249 -13.71 3.57 4.92
C GLN A 249 -12.63 2.61 4.38
N PRO A 250 -12.72 2.22 3.09
CA PRO A 250 -11.78 1.28 2.47
C PRO A 250 -10.33 1.75 2.61
N SER A 251 -9.42 0.81 2.84
CA SER A 251 -8.00 1.06 3.04
C SER A 251 -7.16 0.32 2.00
N GLU A 252 -6.72 -0.89 2.31
CA GLU A 252 -5.88 -1.72 1.44
C GLU A 252 -6.72 -2.59 0.51
N VAL A 253 -6.18 -2.87 -0.67
CA VAL A 253 -6.83 -3.70 -1.67
C VAL A 253 -5.82 -4.55 -2.41
N ALA A 254 -6.09 -5.85 -2.55
CA ALA A 254 -5.21 -6.75 -3.30
C ALA A 254 -6.00 -7.84 -4.01
N VAL A 255 -5.55 -8.21 -5.20
CA VAL A 255 -6.05 -9.37 -5.93
C VAL A 255 -5.23 -10.59 -5.52
N GLY A 256 -5.91 -11.70 -5.25
CA GLY A 256 -5.28 -12.99 -4.99
C GLY A 256 -4.38 -13.44 -6.15
N PRO A 257 -3.36 -14.28 -5.89
CA PRO A 257 -2.38 -14.67 -6.91
C PRO A 257 -2.99 -15.42 -8.11
N ASP A 258 -4.14 -16.08 -7.93
CA ASP A 258 -4.88 -16.77 -8.98
C ASP A 258 -5.86 -15.86 -9.74
N GLY A 259 -5.99 -14.59 -9.35
CA GLY A 259 -6.89 -13.62 -9.95
C GLY A 259 -8.38 -13.85 -9.65
N ARG A 260 -8.76 -14.84 -8.83
CA ARG A 260 -10.17 -15.17 -8.61
C ARG A 260 -10.83 -14.29 -7.58
N PHE A 261 -10.08 -13.79 -6.60
CA PHE A 261 -10.62 -13.03 -5.48
C PHE A 261 -9.93 -11.68 -5.31
N LEU A 262 -10.70 -10.68 -4.89
CA LEU A 262 -10.24 -9.38 -4.44
C LEU A 262 -10.52 -9.25 -2.94
N TYR A 263 -9.52 -8.77 -2.20
CA TYR A 263 -9.62 -8.50 -0.77
C TYR A 263 -9.59 -7.00 -0.55
N VAL A 264 -10.48 -6.49 0.28
CA VAL A 264 -10.55 -5.07 0.65
C VAL A 264 -10.64 -4.96 2.17
N ALA A 265 -9.72 -4.23 2.78
CA ALA A 265 -9.84 -3.87 4.19
C ALA A 265 -10.74 -2.64 4.34
N ASN A 266 -11.69 -2.71 5.28
CA ASN A 266 -12.63 -1.63 5.57
C ASN A 266 -12.44 -1.14 7.01
N ARG A 267 -11.95 0.08 7.17
CA ARG A 267 -11.93 0.78 8.47
C ARG A 267 -13.34 1.19 8.86
N GLY A 268 -13.52 1.46 10.16
CA GLY A 268 -14.84 1.70 10.75
C GLY A 268 -15.52 0.37 11.07
N VAL A 269 -16.13 -0.28 10.07
CA VAL A 269 -16.76 -1.60 10.25
C VAL A 269 -15.79 -2.72 10.60
N GLY A 270 -14.48 -2.57 10.35
CA GLY A 270 -13.44 -3.46 10.87
C GLY A 270 -13.36 -4.82 10.16
N THR A 271 -13.61 -4.86 8.85
CA THR A 271 -13.73 -6.11 8.08
C THR A 271 -12.68 -6.25 6.99
N ILE A 272 -12.45 -7.50 6.57
CA ILE A 272 -11.94 -7.84 5.24
C ILE A 272 -13.12 -8.29 4.38
N ALA A 273 -13.47 -7.50 3.37
CA ALA A 273 -14.43 -7.88 2.34
C ALA A 273 -13.73 -8.72 1.25
N VAL A 274 -14.42 -9.76 0.79
CA VAL A 274 -13.97 -10.69 -0.23
C VAL A 274 -14.90 -10.61 -1.43
N PHE A 275 -14.36 -10.29 -2.59
CA PHE A 275 -15.12 -10.26 -3.84
C PHE A 275 -14.64 -11.34 -4.80
N ASP A 276 -15.58 -12.02 -5.45
CA ASP A 276 -15.32 -12.88 -6.59
C ASP A 276 -15.15 -12.05 -7.86
N LEU A 277 -14.11 -12.34 -8.65
CA LEU A 277 -13.73 -11.64 -9.87
C LEU A 277 -14.00 -12.44 -11.16
N ARG A 278 -14.68 -13.59 -11.07
CA ARG A 278 -15.03 -14.44 -12.23
C ARG A 278 -16.18 -13.85 -13.06
N GLY A 279 -17.00 -12.99 -12.46
CA GLY A 279 -18.08 -12.27 -13.14
C GLY A 279 -17.61 -11.02 -13.89
N GLU A 280 -18.58 -10.26 -14.42
CA GLU A 280 -18.32 -8.99 -15.13
C GLU A 280 -17.91 -7.83 -14.21
N ARG A 281 -18.24 -7.94 -12.91
CA ARG A 281 -17.91 -6.97 -11.85
C ARG A 281 -17.50 -7.74 -10.59
N PRO A 282 -16.78 -7.09 -9.63
CA PRO A 282 -16.57 -7.68 -8.31
C PRO A 282 -17.92 -8.00 -7.65
N ASP A 283 -18.08 -9.24 -7.20
CA ASP A 283 -19.28 -9.69 -6.48
C ASP A 283 -18.92 -10.00 -5.02
N LEU A 284 -19.55 -9.31 -4.07
CA LEU A 284 -19.23 -9.47 -2.64
C LEU A 284 -19.71 -10.84 -2.16
N VAL A 285 -18.79 -11.73 -1.80
CA VAL A 285 -19.12 -13.11 -1.39
C VAL A 285 -18.95 -13.33 0.12
N ALA A 286 -18.14 -12.53 0.80
CA ALA A 286 -17.98 -12.60 2.25
C ALA A 286 -17.47 -11.28 2.84
N GLU A 287 -17.74 -11.09 4.13
CA GLU A 287 -17.11 -10.06 4.96
C GLU A 287 -16.73 -10.66 6.31
N VAL A 288 -15.43 -10.69 6.58
CA VAL A 288 -14.86 -11.33 7.77
C VAL A 288 -14.40 -10.25 8.74
N ASP A 289 -14.82 -10.37 10.00
CA ASP A 289 -14.41 -9.46 11.06
C ASP A 289 -12.93 -9.70 11.41
N THR A 290 -12.20 -8.61 11.64
CA THR A 290 -10.80 -8.67 12.11
C THR A 290 -10.70 -8.99 13.59
N ASP A 291 -11.80 -8.81 14.32
CA ASP A 291 -11.89 -8.63 15.77
C ASP A 291 -10.92 -7.55 16.31
N GLY A 292 -10.47 -6.66 15.42
CA GLY A 292 -9.58 -5.55 15.69
C GLY A 292 -10.27 -4.21 15.54
N GLU A 293 -9.45 -3.18 15.33
CA GLU A 293 -9.91 -1.84 15.03
C GLU A 293 -8.99 -1.20 14.00
N TRP A 294 -9.62 -0.65 12.96
CA TRP A 294 -8.95 0.14 11.94
C TRP A 294 -7.95 -0.67 11.08
N PRO A 295 -8.40 -1.71 10.34
CA PRO A 295 -7.54 -2.46 9.45
C PRO A 295 -7.03 -1.54 8.34
N ARG A 296 -5.79 -1.07 8.48
CA ARG A 296 -5.21 -0.06 7.58
C ARG A 296 -4.50 -0.68 6.39
N HIS A 297 -3.91 -1.85 6.61
CA HIS A 297 -3.14 -2.56 5.61
C HIS A 297 -3.27 -4.06 5.81
N PHE A 298 -3.10 -4.84 4.75
CA PHE A 298 -2.87 -6.27 4.86
C PHE A 298 -1.87 -6.75 3.82
N ALA A 299 -1.26 -7.92 4.07
CA ALA A 299 -0.45 -8.62 3.07
C ALA A 299 -0.97 -10.04 2.88
N LEU A 300 -1.07 -10.48 1.62
CA LEU A 300 -1.42 -11.85 1.25
C LEU A 300 -0.16 -12.58 0.76
N VAL A 301 0.21 -13.67 1.45
CA VAL A 301 1.37 -14.51 1.08
C VAL A 301 1.00 -15.98 1.14
N GLY A 302 1.02 -16.61 -0.04
CA GLY A 302 0.47 -17.95 -0.20
C GLY A 302 -1.00 -17.94 0.20
N GLU A 303 -1.35 -18.76 1.19
CA GLU A 303 -2.71 -18.86 1.74
C GLU A 303 -2.91 -18.02 3.00
N HIS A 304 -1.95 -17.19 3.41
CA HIS A 304 -2.04 -16.45 4.66
C HIS A 304 -2.24 -14.95 4.40
N LEU A 305 -3.22 -14.38 5.09
CA LEU A 305 -3.53 -12.96 5.08
C LEU A 305 -3.17 -12.36 6.44
N TYR A 306 -2.33 -11.34 6.43
CA TYR A 306 -1.87 -10.63 7.63
C TYR A 306 -2.48 -9.24 7.64
N VAL A 307 -3.37 -8.96 8.58
CA VAL A 307 -4.08 -7.68 8.67
C VAL A 307 -3.49 -6.84 9.79
N ALA A 308 -3.05 -5.62 9.47
CA ALA A 308 -2.60 -4.63 10.43
C ALA A 308 -3.77 -3.76 10.88
N ASP A 309 -4.23 -4.01 12.10
CA ASP A 309 -5.26 -3.24 12.78
C ASP A 309 -4.58 -2.14 13.61
N GLU A 310 -4.47 -0.96 12.99
CA GLU A 310 -3.69 0.18 13.49
C GLU A 310 -4.10 0.56 14.92
N ARG A 311 -5.41 0.64 15.19
CA ARG A 311 -5.90 1.17 16.46
C ARG A 311 -5.97 0.12 17.55
N ALA A 312 -6.01 -1.15 17.18
CA ALA A 312 -6.03 -2.29 18.12
C ALA A 312 -4.63 -2.79 18.51
N ASP A 313 -3.54 -2.20 18.00
CA ASP A 313 -2.16 -2.63 18.29
C ASP A 313 -1.90 -4.12 18.01
N MET A 314 -2.39 -4.62 16.88
CA MET A 314 -2.22 -6.03 16.55
C MET A 314 -2.13 -6.32 15.05
N ILE A 315 -1.53 -7.46 14.74
CA ILE A 315 -1.68 -8.15 13.47
C ILE A 315 -2.64 -9.33 13.66
N ARG A 316 -3.75 -9.36 12.92
CA ARG A 316 -4.58 -10.57 12.81
C ARG A 316 -4.10 -11.43 11.65
N VAL A 317 -4.00 -12.74 11.89
CA VAL A 317 -3.62 -13.72 10.87
C VAL A 317 -4.85 -14.51 10.46
N PHE A 318 -5.04 -14.67 9.16
CA PHE A 318 -6.04 -15.54 8.57
C PHE A 318 -5.38 -16.56 7.64
N ARG A 319 -6.01 -17.72 7.50
CA ARG A 319 -5.79 -18.65 6.40
C ARG A 319 -6.95 -18.53 5.42
N VAL A 320 -6.62 -18.27 4.16
CA VAL A 320 -7.56 -18.15 3.06
C VAL A 320 -7.92 -19.55 2.55
N ASP A 321 -9.21 -19.88 2.58
CA ASP A 321 -9.70 -21.07 1.88
C ASP A 321 -9.56 -20.89 0.36
N ARG A 322 -8.90 -21.84 -0.31
CA ARG A 322 -8.58 -21.69 -1.75
C ARG A 322 -9.81 -21.70 -2.64
N ASP A 323 -10.88 -22.38 -2.24
CA ASP A 323 -12.03 -22.60 -3.12
C ASP A 323 -13.02 -21.44 -3.03
N SER A 324 -13.33 -21.00 -1.82
CA SER A 324 -14.23 -19.89 -1.54
C SER A 324 -13.54 -18.53 -1.52
N GLY A 325 -12.21 -18.50 -1.33
CA GLY A 325 -11.44 -17.28 -1.13
C GLY A 325 -11.62 -16.66 0.25
N VAL A 326 -12.43 -17.24 1.13
CA VAL A 326 -12.80 -16.64 2.43
C VAL A 326 -11.69 -16.86 3.45
N PRO A 327 -11.17 -15.79 4.09
CA PRO A 327 -10.21 -15.91 5.18
C PRO A 327 -10.87 -16.43 6.47
N GLU A 328 -10.25 -17.41 7.11
CA GLU A 328 -10.59 -17.87 8.46
C GLU A 328 -9.46 -17.49 9.42
N ALA A 329 -9.80 -16.92 10.57
CA ALA A 329 -8.79 -16.53 11.55
C ALA A 329 -8.00 -17.73 12.06
N VAL A 330 -6.68 -17.56 12.22
CA VAL A 330 -5.79 -18.60 12.75
C VAL A 330 -4.94 -18.05 13.90
N GLY A 331 -4.96 -18.79 15.01
CA GLY A 331 -4.21 -18.42 16.22
C GLY A 331 -4.72 -17.15 16.90
N GLU A 332 -3.99 -16.74 17.93
CA GLU A 332 -4.21 -15.46 18.62
C GLU A 332 -3.62 -14.30 17.81
N PRO A 333 -4.20 -13.09 17.88
CA PRO A 333 -3.60 -11.91 17.28
C PRO A 333 -2.21 -11.62 17.86
N VAL A 334 -1.33 -11.07 17.03
CA VAL A 334 0.05 -10.78 17.40
C VAL A 334 0.17 -9.32 17.82
N PRO A 335 0.55 -9.01 19.08
CA PRO A 335 0.67 -7.63 19.53
C PRO A 335 1.77 -6.89 18.77
N VAL A 336 1.40 -5.80 18.10
CA VAL A 336 2.32 -4.90 17.41
C VAL A 336 1.79 -3.48 17.60
N PRO A 337 2.53 -2.55 18.21
CA PRO A 337 1.99 -1.22 18.47
C PRO A 337 1.77 -0.41 17.17
N SER A 338 0.55 0.06 16.99
CA SER A 338 0.08 0.92 15.89
C SER A 338 0.54 0.49 14.49
N PRO A 339 0.30 -0.77 14.08
CA PRO A 339 0.85 -1.32 12.84
C PRO A 339 0.11 -0.72 11.64
N THR A 340 0.86 -0.34 10.61
CA THR A 340 0.30 0.36 9.43
C THR A 340 0.68 -0.29 8.11
N CYS A 341 1.70 -1.15 8.10
CA CYS A 341 2.13 -1.88 6.91
C CYS A 341 2.75 -3.22 7.33
N VAL A 342 2.36 -4.31 6.66
CA VAL A 342 2.95 -5.63 6.84
C VAL A 342 3.67 -5.96 5.53
N LEU A 343 4.97 -6.23 5.61
CA LEU A 343 5.81 -6.54 4.44
C LEU A 343 6.55 -7.85 4.67
N PRO A 344 6.00 -8.97 4.18
CA PRO A 344 6.59 -10.29 4.35
C PRO A 344 7.96 -10.53 3.70
#